data_AF-A0A7W1GWJ4-F1
#
_entry.id   AF-A0A7W1GWJ4-F1
#
_cell.length_a   1.000
_cell.length_b   1.000
_cell.length_c   1.000
_cell.angle_alpha   90.00
_cell.angle_beta   90.00
_cell.angle_gamma   90.00
#
_symmetry.space_group_name_H-M   'P 1'
#
loop_
_entity.id
_entity.type
_entity.pdbx_description
1 polymer ?
#
loop_
_entity_poly.entity_id
_entity_poly.type
_entity_poly.pdbx_seq_one_letter_code
_entity_poly.pdbx_strand_id
1 'polypeptide(L)'
;MENLIPKHGGYRQLKTFQLSRLIFDITIRFCNKFIGVRSRTHDQMVQAARSGVQNIAEGSQASGTSKKTELKLTNVARASLEELCLDYEDFLRQKQLPLWERSD
;
A
#
# COMPACT_ATOMS: atom_id res chain seq x y z
N MET A 1 -9.16 23.71 28.54
CA MET A 1 -8.11 22.68 28.46
C MET A 1 -7.92 22.33 27.01
N GLU A 2 -6.83 22.80 26.41
CA GLU A 2 -6.35 22.23 25.17
C GLU A 2 -6.06 20.75 25.43
N ASN A 3 -6.65 19.85 24.65
CA ASN A 3 -6.37 18.43 24.80
C ASN A 3 -4.87 18.22 24.53
N LEU A 4 -4.13 17.74 25.53
CA LEU A 4 -2.68 17.48 25.47
C LEU A 4 -2.30 16.58 24.28
N ILE A 5 -3.27 15.82 23.77
CA ILE A 5 -3.14 14.98 22.58
C ILE A 5 -4.23 15.38 21.56
N PRO A 6 -3.87 15.79 20.33
CA PRO A 6 -4.83 16.09 19.28
C PRO A 6 -5.57 14.82 18.82
N LYS A 7 -6.73 14.96 18.18
CA LYS A 7 -7.45 13.81 17.58
C LYS A 7 -6.54 13.11 16.56
N HIS A 8 -6.38 11.80 16.69
CA HIS A 8 -5.52 10.95 15.85
C HIS A 8 -6.14 9.56 15.70
N GLY A 9 -5.55 8.71 14.86
CA GLY A 9 -5.97 7.31 14.74
C GLY A 9 -7.26 7.05 13.95
N GLY A 10 -7.79 8.06 13.27
CA GLY A 10 -8.97 7.99 12.40
C GLY A 10 -8.74 7.32 11.05
N TYR A 11 -7.69 6.49 10.90
CA TYR A 11 -7.23 5.95 9.62
C TYR A 11 -8.32 5.23 8.81
N ARG A 12 -9.31 4.62 9.48
CA ARG A 12 -10.42 3.94 8.81
C ARG A 12 -11.27 4.86 7.93
N GLN A 13 -11.26 6.17 8.20
CA GLN A 13 -11.96 7.19 7.41
C GLN A 13 -11.08 7.78 6.29
N LEU A 14 -9.78 7.47 6.25
CA LEU A 14 -8.90 7.94 5.19
C LEU A 14 -9.21 7.20 3.89
N LYS A 15 -9.46 7.96 2.82
CA LYS A 15 -9.62 7.39 1.46
C LYS A 15 -8.40 6.56 1.05
N THR A 16 -7.20 7.03 1.39
CA THR A 16 -5.95 6.33 1.12
C THR A 16 -5.90 4.97 1.81
N PHE A 17 -6.32 4.87 3.07
CA PHE A 17 -6.38 3.57 3.77
C PHE A 17 -7.39 2.61 3.14
N GLN A 18 -8.59 3.11 2.80
CA GLN A 18 -9.62 2.30 2.17
C GLN A 18 -9.18 1.78 0.80
N LEU A 19 -8.56 2.65 -0.01
CA LEU A 19 -8.03 2.30 -1.32
C LEU A 19 -6.85 1.32 -1.21
N SER A 20 -5.89 1.56 -0.32
CA SER A 20 -4.77 0.64 -0.11
C SER A 20 -5.24 -0.74 0.37
N ARG A 21 -6.29 -0.81 1.21
CA ARG A 21 -6.90 -2.10 1.57
C ARG A 21 -7.49 -2.82 0.37
N LEU A 22 -8.20 -2.10 -0.50
CA LEU A 22 -8.74 -2.68 -1.72
C LEU A 22 -7.62 -3.16 -2.64
N ILE A 23 -6.56 -2.37 -2.80
CA ILE A 23 -5.36 -2.76 -3.55
C ILE A 23 -4.80 -4.06 -2.98
N PHE A 24 -4.61 -4.17 -1.66
CA PHE A 24 -4.13 -5.40 -1.02
C PHE A 24 -5.00 -6.63 -1.32
N ASP A 25 -6.33 -6.51 -1.17
CA ASP A 25 -7.25 -7.61 -1.45
C ASP A 25 -7.20 -8.04 -2.92
N ILE A 26 -7.07 -7.08 -3.84
CA ILE A 26 -6.93 -7.34 -5.28
C ILE A 26 -5.56 -7.96 -5.60
N THR A 27 -4.47 -7.47 -4.99
CA THR A 27 -3.12 -8.01 -5.19
C THR A 27 -3.05 -9.47 -4.79
N ILE A 28 -3.65 -9.87 -3.66
CA ILE A 28 -3.72 -11.30 -3.28
C ILE A 28 -4.40 -12.12 -4.38
N ARG A 29 -5.56 -11.67 -4.88
CA ARG A 29 -6.30 -12.37 -5.94
C ARG A 29 -5.52 -12.43 -7.24
N PHE A 30 -4.85 -11.34 -7.60
CA PHE A 30 -4.01 -11.25 -8.79
C PHE A 30 -2.83 -12.23 -8.69
N CYS A 31 -2.06 -12.18 -7.61
CA CYS A 31 -0.90 -13.04 -7.40
C CYS A 31 -1.33 -14.52 -7.40
N ASN A 32 -2.41 -14.89 -6.70
CA ASN A 32 -2.90 -16.27 -6.69
C ASN A 32 -3.36 -16.78 -8.06
N LYS A 33 -3.80 -15.90 -8.95
CA LYS A 33 -4.30 -16.26 -10.28
C LYS A 33 -3.21 -16.27 -11.35
N PHE A 34 -2.28 -15.32 -11.30
CA PHE A 34 -1.37 -15.04 -12.41
C PHE A 34 0.10 -15.27 -12.07
N ILE A 35 0.44 -15.47 -10.80
CA ILE A 35 1.81 -15.68 -10.34
C ILE A 35 1.88 -17.02 -9.62
N GLY A 36 2.93 -17.80 -9.88
CA GLY A 36 3.13 -19.07 -9.17
C GLY A 36 3.21 -18.83 -7.66
N VAL A 37 2.41 -19.55 -6.87
CA VAL A 37 2.29 -19.39 -5.40
C VAL A 37 3.62 -19.59 -4.65
N ARG A 38 4.59 -20.27 -5.27
CA ARG A 38 5.94 -20.47 -4.70
C ARG A 38 6.99 -19.50 -5.24
N SER A 39 6.58 -18.53 -6.07
CA SER A 39 7.51 -17.58 -6.65
C SER A 39 7.84 -16.48 -5.64
N ARG A 40 9.08 -15.99 -5.68
CA ARG A 40 9.50 -14.85 -4.88
C ARG A 40 8.70 -13.58 -5.20
N THR A 41 8.31 -13.40 -6.47
CA THR A 41 7.49 -12.27 -6.92
C THR A 41 6.10 -12.27 -6.26
N HIS A 42 5.49 -13.44 -6.05
CA HIS A 42 4.20 -13.53 -5.36
C HIS A 42 4.32 -12.96 -3.94
N ASP A 43 5.31 -13.44 -3.18
CA ASP A 43 5.55 -12.97 -1.82
C ASP A 43 5.87 -11.47 -1.76
N GLN A 44 6.69 -10.98 -2.69
CA GLN A 44 7.09 -9.57 -2.76
C GLN A 44 5.89 -8.64 -2.98
N MET A 45 5.07 -8.92 -4.00
CA MET A 45 3.90 -8.10 -4.29
C MET A 45 2.89 -8.10 -3.12
N VAL A 46 2.59 -9.27 -2.55
CA VAL A 46 1.67 -9.37 -1.41
C VAL A 46 2.22 -8.63 -0.19
N GLN A 47 3.53 -8.72 0.06
CA GLN A 47 4.17 -8.01 1.16
C GLN A 47 4.13 -6.50 0.93
N ALA A 48 4.46 -6.01 -0.26
CA ALA A 48 4.47 -4.58 -0.58
C ALA A 48 3.08 -3.97 -0.38
N ALA A 49 2.04 -4.65 -0.90
CA ALA A 49 0.65 -4.25 -0.70
C ALA A 49 0.25 -4.23 0.79
N ARG A 50 0.63 -5.26 1.55
CA ARG A 50 0.37 -5.33 3.01
C ARG A 50 1.08 -4.21 3.76
N SER A 51 2.36 -3.98 3.45
CA SER A 51 3.19 -2.94 4.05
C SER A 51 2.59 -1.56 3.84
N GLY A 52 2.08 -1.26 2.63
CA GLY A 52 1.38 -0.01 2.33
C GLY A 52 0.21 0.26 3.28
N VAL A 53 -0.68 -0.72 3.45
CA VAL A 53 -1.85 -0.61 4.34
C VAL A 53 -1.46 -0.41 5.80
N GLN A 54 -0.50 -1.21 6.29
CA GLN A 54 -0.08 -1.17 7.69
C GLN A 54 0.57 0.16 8.05
N ASN A 55 1.48 0.66 7.22
CA ASN A 55 2.18 1.91 7.47
C ASN A 55 1.23 3.13 7.43
N ILE A 56 0.16 3.11 6.63
CA ILE A 56 -0.89 4.16 6.67
C ILE A 56 -1.61 4.14 8.04
N ALA A 57 -2.00 2.95 8.51
CA ALA A 57 -2.69 2.81 9.78
C ALA A 57 -1.79 3.24 10.96
N GLU A 58 -0.56 2.74 11.00
CA GLU A 58 0.42 3.04 12.04
C GLU A 58 0.83 4.52 12.04
N GLY A 59 1.07 5.11 10.85
CA GLY A 59 1.39 6.53 10.71
C GLY A 59 0.28 7.42 11.25
N SER A 60 -0.98 7.09 10.93
CA SER A 60 -2.15 7.81 11.43
C SER A 60 -2.32 7.68 12.96
N GLN A 61 -2.02 6.51 13.54
CA GLN A 61 -2.03 6.36 15.01
C GLN A 61 -0.92 7.19 15.66
N ALA A 62 0.29 7.18 15.09
CA ALA A 62 1.43 7.92 15.62
C ALA A 62 1.27 9.45 15.52
N SER A 63 0.39 9.96 14.66
CA SER A 63 0.17 11.40 14.44
C SER A 63 -0.21 12.20 15.69
N GLY A 64 -0.76 11.53 16.72
CA GLY A 64 -1.12 12.14 18.00
C GLY A 64 0.05 12.31 18.95
N THR A 65 1.14 11.55 18.77
CA THR A 65 2.27 11.49 19.71
C THR A 65 3.61 11.88 19.07
N SER A 66 3.77 11.68 17.76
CA SER A 66 5.02 11.97 17.03
C SER A 66 4.77 12.27 15.55
N LYS A 67 4.93 13.55 15.17
CA LYS A 67 4.92 13.99 13.76
C LYS A 67 6.05 13.39 12.94
N LYS A 68 7.22 13.19 13.56
CA LYS A 68 8.36 12.53 12.91
C LYS A 68 8.03 11.09 12.49
N THR A 69 7.35 10.34 13.37
CA THR A 69 6.95 8.96 13.10
C THR A 69 5.84 8.91 12.05
N GLU A 70 4.84 9.78 12.14
CA GLU A 70 3.77 9.92 11.14
C GLU A 70 4.35 10.11 9.73
N LEU A 71 5.27 11.08 9.57
CA LEU A 71 5.91 11.36 8.27
C LEU A 71 6.74 10.19 7.77
N LYS A 72 7.50 9.54 8.66
CA LYS A 72 8.30 8.36 8.31
C LYS A 72 7.43 7.23 7.77
N LEU A 73 6.39 6.83 8.51
CA LEU A 73 5.53 5.71 8.13
C LEU A 73 4.71 6.04 6.87
N THR A 74 4.26 7.29 6.72
CA THR A 74 3.60 7.73 5.48
C THR A 74 4.52 7.58 4.26
N ASN A 75 5.81 7.92 4.40
CA ASN A 75 6.78 7.74 3.32
C ASN A 75 7.07 6.26 3.02
N VAL A 76 7.13 5.40 4.04
CA VAL A 76 7.27 3.95 3.85
C VAL A 76 6.05 3.39 3.12
N ALA A 77 4.83 3.80 3.50
CA ALA A 77 3.62 3.40 2.80
C ALA A 77 3.65 3.78 1.32
N ARG A 78 4.06 5.02 1.01
CA ARG A 78 4.21 5.50 -0.36
C ARG A 78 5.22 4.65 -1.14
N ALA A 79 6.39 4.40 -0.56
CA ALA A 79 7.42 3.59 -1.21
C ALA A 79 6.96 2.15 -1.48
N SER A 80 6.25 1.50 -0.54
CA SER A 80 5.72 0.15 -0.75
C SER A 80 4.65 0.10 -1.85
N LEU A 81 3.82 1.13 -1.99
CA LEU A 81 2.82 1.16 -3.07
C LEU A 81 3.44 1.49 -4.43
N GLU A 82 4.52 2.28 -4.46
CA GLU A 82 5.32 2.52 -5.67
C GLU A 82 5.98 1.23 -6.16
N GLU A 83 6.63 0.49 -5.26
CA GLU A 83 7.24 -0.82 -5.54
C GLU A 83 6.20 -1.80 -6.12
N LEU A 84 5.01 -1.86 -5.51
CA LEU A 84 3.92 -2.69 -6.02
C LEU A 84 3.46 -2.26 -7.43
N CYS A 85 3.44 -0.96 -7.73
CA CYS A 85 3.09 -0.47 -9.07
C CYS A 85 4.11 -0.94 -10.11
N LEU A 86 5.40 -0.81 -9.79
CA LEU A 86 6.48 -1.30 -10.64
C LEU A 86 6.41 -2.82 -10.84
N ASP A 87 6.05 -3.59 -9.81
CA ASP A 87 5.84 -5.04 -9.95
C ASP A 87 4.71 -5.38 -10.94
N TYR A 88 3.63 -4.61 -10.95
CA TYR A 88 2.55 -4.76 -11.94
C TYR A 88 3.03 -4.42 -13.35
N GLU A 89 3.76 -3.32 -13.52
CA GLU A 89 4.33 -2.92 -14.81
C GLU A 89 5.32 -3.97 -15.33
N ASP A 90 6.17 -4.50 -14.46
CA ASP A 90 7.11 -5.57 -14.80
C ASP A 90 6.41 -6.86 -15.18
N PHE A 91 5.31 -7.21 -14.50
CA PHE A 91 4.47 -8.34 -14.90
C PHE A 91 3.95 -8.16 -16.33
N LEU A 92 3.40 -6.99 -16.67
CA LEU A 92 2.90 -6.71 -18.03
C LEU A 92 4.03 -6.77 -19.05
N ARG A 93 5.16 -6.11 -18.78
CA ARG A 93 6.33 -6.06 -19.64
C ARG A 93 6.89 -7.44 -19.95
N GLN A 94 7.08 -8.28 -18.92
CA GLN A 94 7.62 -9.64 -19.09
C GLN A 94 6.65 -10.55 -19.89
N LYS A 95 5.35 -10.27 -19.81
CA LYS A 95 4.31 -11.01 -20.54
C LYS A 95 3.94 -10.40 -21.89
N GLN A 96 4.59 -9.30 -22.29
CA GLN A 96 4.28 -8.55 -23.52
C GLN A 96 2.80 -8.12 -23.59
N LEU A 97 2.22 -7.77 -22.44
CA LEU A 97 0.87 -7.24 -22.34
C LEU A 97 0.90 -5.71 -22.41
N PRO A 98 -0.10 -5.08 -23.05
CA PRO A 98 -0.16 -3.63 -23.12
C PRO A 98 -0.43 -3.03 -21.74
N LEU A 99 0.26 -1.94 -21.42
CA LEU A 99 -0.20 -1.00 -20.40
C LEU A 99 -1.24 -0.09 -21.07
N TRP A 100 -2.44 -0.05 -20.51
CA TRP A 100 -3.51 0.80 -21.04
C TRP A 100 -3.30 2.26 -20.64
N GLU A 101 -3.65 3.16 -21.56
CA GLU A 101 -3.63 4.58 -21.25
C GLU A 101 -4.75 4.89 -20.27
N ARG A 102 -4.54 5.92 -19.45
CA ARG A 102 -5.53 6.31 -18.44
C ARG A 102 -6.88 6.75 -19.04
N SER A 103 -6.89 7.08 -20.32
CA SER A 103 -8.05 7.56 -21.07
C SER A 103 -8.80 6.46 -21.84
N ASP A 104 -8.31 5.22 -21.81
CA ASP A 104 -8.99 4.06 -22.40
C ASP A 104 -10.11 3.54 -21.48
#